data_AF-A0A849UPA4-F1
#
_entry.id   AF-A0A849UPA4-F1
#
_cell.length_a   1.000
_cell.length_b   1.000
_cell.length_c   1.000
_cell.angle_alpha   90.00
_cell.angle_beta   90.00
_cell.angle_gamma   90.00
#
_symmetry.space_group_name_H-M   'P 1'
#
loop_
_entity.id
_entity.type
_entity.pdbx_description
1 polymer ?
#
loop_
_entity_poly.entity_id
_entity_poly.type
_entity_poly.pdbx_seq_one_letter_code
_entity_poly.pdbx_strand_id
1 'polypeptide(L)'
;MIKKTVGFVSVLCIILAICSCAPVTIDSTPSGAAVYDAAGQKQLGSTPFNTSVFVSEKNFTVRKERYFDEPVKLNYDSERNVGTQLRPMPVLVYSNPDADIYAVGADKPVARTPSKIKIGEKAAAYTLKAADYYDQEISVGLDSPDPLVVKLVRRPIVTLSAEPAGVEVYENNKLVGTTPLRVEILTSRTFELRKTGFFTQAGTLTGAPPYEVSVKLRPFPMITVTATPADAQIYRAGALLGKTTATLAVGEPVALEVRADRFYAQNVTLTPDSSAQVNVALKAMPYVTIKSEPSGADVLINGKSVGATPVEQLIEKETVIELRKAGFVTKTATLTGADKQVSVTLEAVPAPVEQPQPAVQTAPAKPESAVAAPVAAQKAAPEKKSGSNLPLIAGIAAVVVAGLVFFLIKRKKQE
;
A
#
# COMPACT_ATOMS: atom_id res chain seq x y z
N MET A 1 29.35 -92.39 -108.12
CA MET A 1 30.84 -92.40 -108.14
C MET A 1 31.34 -91.48 -107.03
N ILE A 2 32.51 -91.76 -106.42
CA ILE A 2 33.52 -90.78 -105.89
C ILE A 2 33.00 -89.63 -104.97
N LYS A 3 33.48 -89.38 -103.74
CA LYS A 3 34.50 -90.00 -102.86
C LYS A 3 34.27 -89.54 -101.39
N LYS A 4 35.08 -90.10 -100.48
CA LYS A 4 35.47 -89.69 -99.10
C LYS A 4 35.38 -88.16 -98.82
N THR A 5 35.26 -87.66 -97.57
CA THR A 5 36.16 -87.95 -96.42
C THR A 5 35.57 -87.58 -95.05
N VAL A 6 36.10 -88.20 -93.98
CA VAL A 6 35.76 -87.97 -92.57
C VAL A 6 36.65 -86.89 -91.93
N GLY A 7 36.08 -86.06 -91.05
CA GLY A 7 36.79 -85.17 -90.11
C GLY A 7 35.81 -84.78 -89.00
N PHE A 8 35.73 -85.55 -87.91
CA PHE A 8 36.53 -85.50 -86.67
C PHE A 8 36.13 -84.35 -85.72
N VAL A 9 36.09 -84.66 -84.42
CA VAL A 9 35.38 -83.87 -83.40
C VAL A 9 36.16 -82.65 -82.94
N SER A 10 35.47 -81.52 -82.81
CA SER A 10 35.77 -80.52 -81.78
C SER A 10 34.48 -79.81 -81.34
N VAL A 11 33.80 -80.36 -80.33
CA VAL A 11 32.72 -79.63 -79.64
C VAL A 11 33.40 -78.65 -78.68
N LEU A 12 33.78 -77.49 -79.19
CA LEU A 12 34.21 -76.38 -78.35
C LEU A 12 32.97 -75.83 -77.64
N CYS A 13 32.71 -76.33 -76.44
CA CYS A 13 31.74 -75.71 -75.53
C CYS A 13 32.20 -74.30 -75.18
N ILE A 14 31.77 -73.33 -76.00
CA ILE A 14 31.71 -71.93 -75.59
C ILE A 14 30.65 -71.87 -74.50
N ILE A 15 31.11 -72.10 -73.26
CA ILE A 15 30.40 -71.63 -72.08
C ILE A 15 30.45 -70.12 -72.19
N LEU A 16 29.40 -69.55 -72.80
CA LEU A 16 29.00 -68.19 -72.53
C LEU A 16 28.78 -68.12 -71.02
N ALA A 17 29.81 -67.69 -70.31
CA ALA A 17 29.67 -67.11 -69.00
C ALA A 17 28.81 -65.87 -69.20
N ILE A 18 27.49 -66.06 -69.14
CA ILE A 18 26.51 -64.98 -69.12
C ILE A 18 26.82 -64.22 -67.84
N CYS A 19 27.66 -63.19 -67.96
CA CYS A 19 28.00 -62.32 -66.86
C CYS A 19 26.73 -61.54 -66.55
N SER A 20 25.91 -62.08 -65.65
CA SER A 20 24.61 -61.61 -65.22
C SER A 20 24.78 -60.38 -64.31
N CYS A 21 25.43 -59.39 -64.90
CA CYS A 21 25.71 -58.06 -64.41
C CYS A 21 24.39 -57.28 -64.44
N ALA A 22 23.55 -57.52 -63.44
CA ALA A 22 22.24 -56.86 -63.34
C ALA A 22 22.45 -55.35 -63.17
N PRO A 23 21.97 -54.50 -64.09
CA PRO A 23 22.05 -53.06 -63.94
C PRO A 23 21.07 -52.62 -62.86
N VAL A 24 21.57 -51.85 -61.90
CA VAL A 24 20.79 -51.33 -60.75
C VAL A 24 21.07 -49.85 -60.58
N THR A 25 20.01 -49.06 -60.46
CA THR A 25 20.04 -47.63 -60.15
C THR A 25 19.93 -47.43 -58.63
N ILE A 26 20.79 -46.60 -58.04
CA ILE A 26 20.60 -46.11 -56.67
C ILE A 26 19.95 -44.72 -56.75
N ASP A 27 18.73 -44.62 -56.25
CA ASP A 27 17.97 -43.37 -56.16
C ASP A 27 17.97 -42.83 -54.73
N SER A 28 17.75 -41.53 -54.56
CA SER A 28 17.47 -40.97 -53.23
C SER A 28 16.40 -39.89 -53.25
N THR A 29 15.70 -39.77 -52.13
CA THR A 29 14.79 -38.66 -51.82
C THR A 29 15.38 -37.85 -50.66
N PRO A 30 15.74 -36.57 -50.87
CA PRO A 30 15.82 -35.87 -52.15
C PRO A 30 16.99 -36.38 -53.02
N SER A 31 16.89 -36.16 -54.34
CA SER A 31 17.88 -36.60 -55.34
C SER A 31 19.16 -35.74 -55.33
N GLY A 32 20.16 -36.12 -56.13
CA GLY A 32 21.45 -35.43 -56.22
C GLY A 32 22.33 -35.64 -54.98
N ALA A 33 22.08 -36.68 -54.18
CA ALA A 33 22.91 -37.05 -53.04
C ALA A 33 24.18 -37.78 -53.52
N ALA A 34 25.31 -37.50 -52.89
CA ALA A 34 26.59 -38.08 -53.26
C ALA A 34 26.68 -39.56 -52.85
N VAL A 35 27.04 -40.44 -53.78
CA VAL A 35 27.17 -41.88 -53.54
C VAL A 35 28.64 -42.23 -53.34
N TYR A 36 28.97 -42.84 -52.21
CA TYR A 36 30.33 -43.28 -51.85
C TYR A 36 30.44 -44.81 -51.88
N ASP A 37 31.68 -45.31 -51.96
CA ASP A 37 32.02 -46.70 -51.76
C ASP A 37 31.73 -47.22 -50.32
N ALA A 38 31.85 -48.54 -50.12
CA ALA A 38 31.60 -49.20 -48.84
C ALA A 38 32.46 -48.68 -47.67
N ALA A 39 33.60 -48.05 -47.96
CA ALA A 39 34.46 -47.43 -46.96
C ALA A 39 34.05 -45.98 -46.63
N GLY A 40 33.13 -45.39 -47.42
CA GLY A 40 32.76 -43.98 -47.31
C GLY A 40 33.89 -43.02 -47.68
N GLN A 41 34.90 -43.46 -48.43
CA GLN A 41 36.12 -42.70 -48.72
C GLN A 41 36.14 -42.14 -50.14
N LYS A 42 35.65 -42.89 -51.13
CA LYS A 42 35.64 -42.44 -52.53
C LYS A 42 34.21 -42.16 -52.99
N GLN A 43 33.95 -40.91 -53.40
CA GLN A 43 32.72 -40.59 -54.13
C GLN A 43 32.76 -41.24 -55.51
N LEU A 44 31.69 -41.94 -55.87
CA LEU A 44 31.52 -42.67 -57.13
C LEU A 44 30.60 -41.93 -58.10
N GLY A 45 29.69 -41.10 -57.59
CA GLY A 45 28.77 -40.28 -58.37
C GLY A 45 27.76 -39.56 -57.48
N SER A 46 26.58 -39.29 -58.02
CA SER A 46 25.41 -38.78 -57.28
C SER A 46 24.12 -39.46 -57.77
N THR A 47 23.08 -39.49 -56.95
CA THR A 47 21.78 -40.11 -57.29
C THR A 47 20.98 -39.29 -58.32
N PRO A 48 20.31 -39.91 -59.32
CA PRO A 48 20.29 -41.34 -59.65
C PRO A 48 21.65 -41.87 -60.12
N PHE A 49 22.15 -42.93 -59.46
CA PHE A 49 23.47 -43.49 -59.71
C PHE A 49 23.38 -44.89 -60.30
N ASN A 50 23.70 -45.01 -61.59
CA ASN A 50 23.68 -46.28 -62.30
C ASN A 50 24.92 -47.12 -61.95
N THR A 51 24.70 -48.34 -61.45
CA THR A 51 25.75 -49.32 -61.18
C THR A 51 25.29 -50.72 -61.60
N SER A 52 26.02 -51.75 -61.19
CA SER A 52 25.62 -53.14 -61.40
C SER A 52 26.01 -54.04 -60.24
N VAL A 53 25.28 -55.14 -60.08
CA VAL A 53 25.58 -56.18 -59.07
C VAL A 53 26.00 -57.47 -59.77
N PHE A 54 26.92 -58.20 -59.15
CA PHE A 54 27.40 -59.49 -59.64
C PHE A 54 27.65 -60.41 -58.44
N VAL A 55 26.71 -61.33 -58.20
CA VAL A 55 26.74 -62.45 -57.21
C VAL A 55 26.98 -62.04 -55.75
N SER A 56 28.13 -61.43 -55.44
CA SER A 56 28.43 -60.85 -54.14
C SER A 56 27.71 -59.52 -53.89
N GLU A 57 27.58 -59.22 -52.60
CA GLU A 57 27.04 -57.98 -52.07
C GLU A 57 27.92 -56.76 -52.38
N LYS A 58 27.29 -55.61 -52.63
CA LYS A 58 27.95 -54.29 -52.71
C LYS A 58 27.27 -53.32 -51.76
N ASN A 59 28.05 -52.68 -50.90
CA ASN A 59 27.58 -51.64 -49.99
C ASN A 59 28.07 -50.27 -50.45
N PHE A 60 27.23 -49.26 -50.24
CA PHE A 60 27.44 -47.86 -50.59
C PHE A 60 26.96 -46.98 -49.44
N THR A 61 27.52 -45.77 -49.33
CA THR A 61 27.00 -44.75 -48.40
C THR A 61 26.47 -43.56 -49.20
N VAL A 62 25.20 -43.22 -49.03
CA VAL A 62 24.56 -42.06 -49.67
C VAL A 62 24.60 -40.89 -48.69
N ARG A 63 25.21 -39.78 -49.11
CA ARG A 63 25.41 -38.58 -48.29
C ARG A 63 24.77 -37.35 -48.92
N LYS A 64 24.22 -36.47 -48.08
CA LYS A 64 23.82 -35.12 -48.49
C LYS A 64 24.00 -34.15 -47.33
N GLU A 65 24.41 -32.92 -47.63
CA GLU A 65 24.58 -31.88 -46.61
C GLU A 65 23.26 -31.61 -45.87
N ARG A 66 23.32 -31.46 -44.54
CA ARG A 66 22.16 -31.40 -43.62
C ARG A 66 21.31 -32.69 -43.53
N TYR A 67 21.75 -33.82 -44.09
CA TYR A 67 21.12 -35.14 -43.91
C TYR A 67 22.05 -36.12 -43.21
N PHE A 68 21.49 -37.14 -42.55
CA PHE A 68 22.27 -38.29 -42.08
C PHE A 68 22.79 -39.13 -43.26
N ASP A 69 23.99 -39.69 -43.11
CA ASP A 69 24.50 -40.77 -43.97
C ASP A 69 23.51 -41.95 -43.94
N GLU A 70 23.01 -42.39 -45.09
CA GLU A 70 22.20 -43.61 -45.21
C GLU A 70 22.94 -44.69 -46.01
N PRO A 71 23.09 -45.92 -45.48
CA PRO A 71 23.72 -47.02 -46.19
C PRO A 71 22.76 -47.63 -47.21
N VAL A 72 23.28 -47.98 -48.39
CA VAL A 72 22.56 -48.74 -49.44
C VAL A 72 23.30 -50.03 -49.72
N LYS A 73 22.58 -51.15 -49.60
CA LYS A 73 23.07 -52.51 -49.77
C LYS A 73 22.44 -53.13 -51.00
N LEU A 74 23.26 -53.54 -51.97
CA LEU A 74 22.83 -54.23 -53.19
C LEU A 74 23.32 -55.68 -53.19
N ASN A 75 22.47 -56.60 -53.66
CA ASN A 75 22.74 -58.02 -53.83
C ASN A 75 22.16 -58.52 -55.18
N TYR A 76 22.27 -59.82 -55.48
CA TYR A 76 21.78 -60.38 -56.76
C TYR A 76 20.24 -60.34 -56.93
N ASP A 77 19.50 -60.12 -55.83
CA ASP A 77 18.04 -60.13 -55.74
C ASP A 77 17.46 -58.71 -55.58
N SER A 78 18.32 -57.68 -55.72
CA SER A 78 17.91 -56.29 -55.60
C SER A 78 17.09 -55.83 -56.79
N GLU A 79 16.07 -55.02 -56.54
CA GLU A 79 15.27 -54.39 -57.59
C GLU A 79 16.14 -53.54 -58.53
N ARG A 80 15.66 -53.34 -59.77
CA ARG A 80 16.38 -52.53 -60.78
C ARG A 80 16.62 -51.08 -60.34
N ASN A 81 15.75 -50.54 -59.48
CA ASN A 81 15.92 -49.24 -58.86
C ASN A 81 15.81 -49.42 -57.34
N VAL A 82 16.84 -49.04 -56.60
CA VAL A 82 16.88 -49.10 -55.13
C VAL A 82 16.92 -47.69 -54.59
N GLY A 83 15.77 -47.20 -54.09
CA GLY A 83 15.62 -45.87 -53.52
C GLY A 83 15.92 -45.83 -52.02
N THR A 84 16.61 -44.80 -51.56
CA THR A 84 16.75 -44.47 -50.13
C THR A 84 16.13 -43.11 -49.78
N GLN A 85 15.48 -43.00 -48.63
CA GLN A 85 14.95 -41.73 -48.13
C GLN A 85 15.88 -41.15 -47.08
N LEU A 86 16.56 -40.05 -47.41
CA LEU A 86 17.51 -39.41 -46.52
C LEU A 86 16.76 -38.66 -45.41
N ARG A 87 17.14 -38.91 -44.15
CA ARG A 87 16.56 -38.20 -43.01
C ARG A 87 17.36 -36.93 -42.71
N PRO A 88 16.73 -35.74 -42.61
CA PRO A 88 17.44 -34.51 -42.32
C PRO A 88 17.93 -34.48 -40.86
N MET A 89 19.07 -33.82 -40.64
CA MET A 89 19.61 -33.58 -39.30
C MET A 89 18.78 -32.51 -38.56
N PRO A 90 18.50 -32.68 -37.26
CA PRO A 90 17.78 -31.67 -36.48
C PRO A 90 18.65 -30.43 -36.24
N VAL A 91 18.02 -29.25 -36.22
CA VAL A 91 18.67 -27.96 -35.92
C VAL A 91 18.69 -27.73 -34.42
N LEU A 92 19.83 -27.35 -33.85
CA LEU A 92 19.96 -26.97 -32.45
C LEU A 92 19.56 -25.49 -32.25
N VAL A 93 18.42 -25.25 -31.60
CA VAL A 93 17.89 -23.91 -31.34
C VAL A 93 18.26 -23.46 -29.92
N TYR A 94 18.90 -22.29 -29.82
CA TYR A 94 19.18 -21.56 -28.58
C TYR A 94 18.38 -20.26 -28.55
N SER A 95 18.02 -19.79 -27.35
CA SER A 95 17.61 -18.39 -27.17
C SER A 95 18.23 -17.74 -25.94
N ASN A 96 18.18 -16.41 -25.89
CA ASN A 96 18.52 -15.62 -24.71
C ASN A 96 17.35 -14.67 -24.37
N PRO A 97 16.68 -14.84 -23.21
CA PRO A 97 16.83 -15.95 -22.25
C PRO A 97 16.30 -17.27 -22.82
N ASP A 98 16.34 -18.34 -22.04
CA ASP A 98 15.66 -19.59 -22.41
C ASP A 98 14.14 -19.39 -22.58
N ALA A 99 13.61 -20.01 -23.63
CA ALA A 99 12.23 -19.86 -24.05
C ALA A 99 11.56 -21.21 -24.30
N ASP A 100 10.27 -21.27 -24.00
CA ASP A 100 9.40 -22.36 -24.40
C ASP A 100 9.08 -22.22 -25.90
N ILE A 101 9.19 -23.32 -26.64
CA ILE A 101 9.01 -23.39 -28.09
C ILE A 101 7.65 -24.01 -28.40
N TYR A 102 6.79 -23.26 -29.09
CA TYR A 102 5.45 -23.69 -29.51
C TYR A 102 5.46 -23.91 -31.03
N ALA A 103 4.85 -25.00 -31.49
CA ALA A 103 4.52 -25.14 -32.92
C ALA A 103 3.25 -24.32 -33.25
N VAL A 104 3.05 -23.97 -34.53
CA VAL A 104 1.84 -23.24 -34.96
C VAL A 104 0.57 -23.97 -34.51
N GLY A 105 -0.29 -23.27 -33.75
CA GLY A 105 -1.55 -23.81 -33.25
C GLY A 105 -1.46 -24.78 -32.06
N ALA A 106 -0.29 -24.92 -31.41
CA ALA A 106 -0.14 -25.76 -30.23
C ALA A 106 -0.43 -25.01 -28.91
N ASP A 107 -1.31 -25.54 -28.07
CA ASP A 107 -1.60 -25.00 -26.72
C ASP A 107 -0.49 -25.26 -25.69
N LYS A 108 0.47 -26.13 -26.01
CA LYS A 108 1.55 -26.58 -25.13
C LYS A 108 2.89 -26.49 -25.86
N PRO A 109 4.00 -26.21 -25.13
CA PRO A 109 5.31 -26.19 -25.75
C PRO A 109 5.71 -27.59 -26.22
N VAL A 110 6.30 -27.66 -27.41
CA VAL A 110 6.85 -28.89 -27.99
C VAL A 110 8.30 -29.14 -27.57
N ALA A 111 8.97 -28.09 -27.11
CA ALA A 111 10.32 -28.10 -26.56
C ALA A 111 10.56 -26.82 -25.73
N ARG A 112 11.71 -26.73 -25.08
CA ARG A 112 12.24 -25.50 -24.47
C ARG A 112 13.71 -25.37 -24.87
N THR A 113 14.20 -24.16 -25.11
CA THR A 113 15.62 -23.97 -25.46
C THR A 113 16.54 -24.30 -24.26
N PRO A 114 17.80 -24.71 -24.53
CA PRO A 114 18.33 -25.12 -25.82
C PRO A 114 17.82 -26.52 -26.23
N SER A 115 17.40 -26.71 -27.49
CA SER A 115 16.86 -28.00 -27.95
C SER A 115 17.08 -28.29 -29.43
N LYS A 116 17.17 -29.58 -29.77
CA LYS A 116 17.30 -30.08 -31.15
C LYS A 116 15.92 -30.29 -31.79
N ILE A 117 15.52 -29.36 -32.65
CA ILE A 117 14.26 -29.40 -33.37
C ILE A 117 14.41 -30.27 -34.62
N LYS A 118 13.57 -31.31 -34.74
CA LYS A 118 13.46 -32.12 -35.96
C LYS A 118 12.83 -31.28 -37.06
N ILE A 119 13.51 -31.19 -38.21
CA ILE A 119 13.03 -30.51 -39.41
C ILE A 119 12.44 -31.53 -40.41
N GLY A 120 11.60 -31.05 -41.33
CA GLY A 120 11.15 -31.80 -42.50
C GLY A 120 11.78 -31.26 -43.79
N GLU A 121 11.27 -31.71 -44.94
CA GLU A 121 11.65 -31.18 -46.26
C GLU A 121 11.26 -29.70 -46.45
N LYS A 122 10.23 -29.24 -45.72
CA LYS A 122 9.81 -27.84 -45.65
C LYS A 122 10.15 -27.29 -44.27
N ALA A 123 10.56 -26.03 -44.22
CA ALA A 123 10.75 -25.32 -42.97
C ALA A 123 9.41 -25.18 -42.22
N ALA A 124 9.44 -25.33 -40.91
CA ALA A 124 8.29 -25.19 -40.02
C ALA A 124 8.43 -23.93 -39.15
N ALA A 125 7.33 -23.22 -38.95
CA ALA A 125 7.29 -22.05 -38.09
C ALA A 125 7.07 -22.44 -36.61
N TYR A 126 7.71 -21.71 -35.70
CA TYR A 126 7.59 -21.88 -34.26
C TYR A 126 7.56 -20.52 -33.57
N THR A 127 6.87 -20.43 -32.43
CA THR A 127 6.88 -19.24 -31.56
C THR A 127 7.67 -19.54 -30.29
N LEU A 128 8.69 -18.73 -30.01
CA LEU A 128 9.41 -18.73 -28.74
C LEU A 128 8.72 -17.80 -27.76
N LYS A 129 8.49 -18.26 -26.53
CA LYS A 129 7.87 -17.49 -25.44
C LYS A 129 8.70 -17.55 -24.17
N ALA A 130 8.96 -16.40 -23.55
CA ALA A 130 9.66 -16.30 -22.27
C ALA A 130 9.01 -15.23 -21.37
N ALA A 131 9.09 -15.41 -20.05
CA ALA A 131 8.43 -14.53 -19.08
C ALA A 131 8.99 -13.10 -19.14
N ASP A 132 8.11 -12.11 -19.31
CA ASP A 132 8.42 -10.69 -19.59
C ASP A 132 9.17 -10.40 -20.90
N TYR A 133 9.15 -11.31 -21.89
CA TYR A 133 9.63 -11.05 -23.25
C TYR A 133 8.47 -10.98 -24.25
N TYR A 134 8.72 -10.41 -25.42
CA TYR A 134 7.79 -10.51 -26.54
C TYR A 134 7.90 -11.91 -27.16
N ASP A 135 6.76 -12.48 -27.54
CA ASP A 135 6.72 -13.70 -28.36
C ASP A 135 7.47 -13.45 -29.68
N GLN A 136 8.36 -14.37 -30.05
CA GLN A 136 9.15 -14.25 -31.28
C GLN A 136 8.95 -15.47 -32.19
N GLU A 137 8.50 -15.21 -33.41
CA GLU A 137 8.40 -16.24 -34.45
C GLU A 137 9.75 -16.53 -35.10
N ILE A 138 10.00 -17.81 -35.37
CA ILE A 138 11.15 -18.31 -36.13
C ILE A 138 10.70 -19.35 -37.16
N SER A 139 11.50 -19.56 -38.19
CA SER A 139 11.34 -20.66 -39.14
C SER A 139 12.55 -21.59 -39.05
N VAL A 140 12.30 -22.91 -38.92
CA VAL A 140 13.35 -23.93 -38.76
C VAL A 140 13.21 -24.97 -39.86
N GLY A 141 14.26 -25.13 -40.67
CA GLY A 141 14.31 -26.00 -41.84
C GLY A 141 15.73 -26.37 -42.24
N LEU A 142 15.91 -26.88 -43.45
CA LEU A 142 17.21 -27.32 -43.98
C LEU A 142 18.23 -26.18 -44.04
N ASP A 143 17.80 -25.00 -44.50
CA ASP A 143 18.63 -23.81 -44.71
C ASP A 143 18.87 -23.00 -43.41
N SER A 144 18.34 -23.47 -42.27
CA SER A 144 18.57 -22.80 -40.98
C SER A 144 20.01 -23.01 -40.50
N PRO A 145 20.66 -21.97 -39.94
CA PRO A 145 21.96 -22.12 -39.30
C PRO A 145 21.86 -23.08 -38.11
N ASP A 146 22.96 -23.77 -37.81
CA ASP A 146 23.02 -24.80 -36.77
C ASP A 146 24.31 -24.60 -35.94
N PRO A 147 24.24 -24.02 -34.73
CA PRO A 147 23.01 -23.66 -34.01
C PRO A 147 22.27 -22.43 -34.57
N LEU A 148 20.94 -22.44 -34.45
CA LEU A 148 20.08 -21.27 -34.63
C LEU A 148 19.99 -20.51 -33.30
N VAL A 149 20.50 -19.28 -33.26
CA VAL A 149 20.58 -18.47 -32.03
C VAL A 149 19.62 -17.30 -32.09
N VAL A 150 18.70 -17.21 -31.12
CA VAL A 150 17.62 -16.20 -31.09
C VAL A 150 17.76 -15.29 -29.86
N LYS A 151 17.90 -13.97 -30.05
CA LYS A 151 17.89 -13.01 -28.95
C LYS A 151 16.50 -12.39 -28.81
N LEU A 152 15.78 -12.75 -27.75
CA LEU A 152 14.44 -12.23 -27.50
C LEU A 152 14.48 -10.76 -27.06
N VAL A 153 13.45 -10.00 -27.42
CA VAL A 153 13.26 -8.62 -26.99
C VAL A 153 12.46 -8.61 -25.68
N ARG A 154 13.00 -8.01 -24.61
CA ARG A 154 12.27 -7.90 -23.33
C ARG A 154 11.14 -6.88 -23.46
N ARG A 155 10.00 -7.16 -22.85
CA ARG A 155 8.94 -6.19 -22.61
C ARG A 155 9.38 -5.19 -21.53
N PRO A 156 8.98 -3.91 -21.60
CA PRO A 156 9.29 -2.92 -20.57
C PRO A 156 8.36 -3.05 -19.34
N ILE A 157 8.14 -4.28 -18.86
CA ILE A 157 7.35 -4.56 -17.67
C ILE A 157 8.22 -4.32 -16.43
N VAL A 158 7.71 -3.48 -15.53
CA VAL A 158 8.31 -3.12 -14.24
C VAL A 158 7.37 -3.55 -13.11
N THR A 159 7.94 -4.05 -12.00
CA THR A 159 7.22 -4.32 -10.75
C THR A 159 7.53 -3.21 -9.74
N LEU A 160 6.53 -2.43 -9.36
CA LEU A 160 6.62 -1.44 -8.29
C LEU A 160 6.09 -2.01 -6.98
N SER A 161 6.98 -2.25 -6.03
CA SER A 161 6.70 -2.67 -4.65
C SER A 161 6.88 -1.50 -3.70
N ALA A 162 6.26 -1.57 -2.52
CA ALA A 162 6.48 -0.59 -1.47
C ALA A 162 6.44 -1.21 -0.07
N GLU A 163 7.06 -0.52 0.87
CA GLU A 163 6.97 -0.77 2.31
C GLU A 163 6.36 0.49 2.98
N PRO A 164 5.24 0.37 3.71
CA PRO A 164 4.44 -0.83 3.95
C PRO A 164 3.74 -1.36 2.69
N ALA A 165 3.18 -2.56 2.75
CA ALA A 165 2.39 -3.14 1.66
C ALA A 165 1.02 -2.44 1.47
N GLY A 166 0.42 -2.61 0.29
CA GLY A 166 -0.90 -2.06 -0.01
C GLY A 166 -0.90 -0.53 -0.10
N VAL A 167 0.16 0.05 -0.65
CA VAL A 167 0.28 1.49 -0.97
C VAL A 167 -0.47 1.76 -2.27
N GLU A 168 -1.22 2.85 -2.31
CA GLU A 168 -1.96 3.27 -3.48
C GLU A 168 -1.02 3.96 -4.47
N VAL A 169 -1.09 3.58 -5.74
CA VAL A 169 -0.28 4.15 -6.81
C VAL A 169 -1.16 5.01 -7.69
N TYR A 170 -0.80 6.28 -7.81
CA TYR A 170 -1.48 7.29 -8.62
C TYR A 170 -0.62 7.72 -9.80
N GLU A 171 -1.25 8.04 -10.92
CA GLU A 171 -0.66 8.70 -12.08
C GLU A 171 -1.60 9.84 -12.50
N ASN A 172 -1.09 11.06 -12.67
CA ASN A 172 -1.91 12.24 -13.04
C ASN A 172 -3.17 12.41 -12.14
N ASN A 173 -3.01 12.26 -10.82
CA ASN A 173 -4.08 12.22 -9.81
C ASN A 173 -5.13 11.09 -9.94
N LYS A 174 -5.00 10.16 -10.88
CA LYS A 174 -5.86 8.98 -11.03
C LYS A 174 -5.22 7.76 -10.36
N LEU A 175 -5.98 7.03 -9.55
CA LEU A 175 -5.55 5.74 -9.00
C LEU A 175 -5.36 4.73 -10.16
N VAL A 176 -4.16 4.16 -10.27
CA VAL A 176 -3.84 3.11 -11.27
C VAL A 176 -3.76 1.71 -10.67
N GLY A 177 -3.57 1.59 -9.35
CA GLY A 177 -3.56 0.31 -8.64
C GLY A 177 -2.99 0.44 -7.22
N THR A 178 -2.61 -0.70 -6.64
CA THR A 178 -1.94 -0.80 -5.34
C THR A 178 -0.67 -1.64 -5.45
N THR A 179 0.29 -1.45 -4.55
CA THR A 179 1.54 -2.22 -4.54
C THR A 179 1.35 -3.63 -3.94
N PRO A 180 1.99 -4.68 -4.49
CA PRO A 180 2.87 -4.67 -5.67
C PRO A 180 2.13 -4.51 -7.00
N LEU A 181 2.56 -3.56 -7.83
CA LEU A 181 1.95 -3.21 -9.12
C LEU A 181 2.89 -3.63 -10.26
N ARG A 182 2.42 -4.50 -11.17
CA ARG A 182 3.12 -4.78 -12.44
C ARG A 182 2.54 -3.92 -13.55
N VAL A 183 3.39 -3.18 -14.26
CA VAL A 183 2.98 -2.19 -15.27
C VAL A 183 3.98 -2.15 -16.43
N GLU A 184 3.48 -1.94 -17.65
CA GLU A 184 4.31 -1.81 -18.86
C GLU A 184 4.60 -0.34 -19.16
N ILE A 185 5.88 0.00 -19.27
CA ILE A 185 6.42 1.36 -19.28
C ILE A 185 7.14 1.63 -20.61
N LEU A 186 6.37 1.79 -21.68
CA LEU A 186 6.88 2.08 -23.04
C LEU A 186 7.72 3.37 -23.09
N THR A 187 7.35 4.36 -22.28
CA THR A 187 8.05 5.64 -22.08
C THR A 187 8.15 5.95 -20.59
N SER A 188 9.10 6.79 -20.18
CA SER A 188 9.29 7.19 -18.79
C SER A 188 8.04 7.85 -18.21
N ARG A 189 7.58 7.42 -17.03
CA ARG A 189 6.32 7.84 -16.41
C ARG A 189 6.50 8.12 -14.92
N THR A 190 5.88 9.18 -14.43
CA THR A 190 5.87 9.58 -13.02
C THR A 190 4.65 9.02 -12.30
N PHE A 191 4.86 8.56 -11.07
CA PHE A 191 3.83 8.01 -10.20
C PHE A 191 3.94 8.62 -8.80
N GLU A 192 2.81 8.75 -8.13
CA GLU A 192 2.74 9.10 -6.71
C GLU A 192 2.28 7.90 -5.88
N LEU A 193 3.07 7.56 -4.88
CA LEU A 193 2.75 6.54 -3.89
C LEU A 193 2.11 7.21 -2.67
N ARG A 194 0.88 6.80 -2.33
CA ARG A 194 0.07 7.40 -1.26
C ARG A 194 -0.38 6.33 -0.25
N LYS A 195 -0.33 6.67 1.05
CA LYS A 195 -0.81 5.81 2.14
C LYS A 195 -1.17 6.67 3.36
N THR A 196 -2.33 6.41 3.96
CA THR A 196 -2.77 7.07 5.21
C THR A 196 -1.71 6.92 6.30
N GLY A 197 -1.26 8.04 6.88
CA GLY A 197 -0.22 8.06 7.90
C GLY A 197 1.23 8.11 7.38
N PHE A 198 1.43 8.26 6.06
CA PHE A 198 2.75 8.36 5.43
C PHE A 198 2.82 9.56 4.49
N PHE A 199 4.02 10.10 4.30
CA PHE A 199 4.26 11.14 3.30
C PHE A 199 4.09 10.56 1.89
N THR A 200 3.33 11.27 1.04
CA THR A 200 3.27 10.98 -0.39
C THR A 200 4.67 11.03 -0.98
N GLN A 201 5.04 10.00 -1.75
CA GLN A 201 6.33 9.92 -2.42
C GLN A 201 6.14 9.82 -3.93
N ALA A 202 6.69 10.79 -4.65
CA ALA A 202 6.80 10.72 -6.10
C ALA A 202 7.96 9.79 -6.51
N GLY A 203 7.81 9.11 -7.63
CA GLY A 203 8.86 8.30 -8.26
C GLY A 203 8.67 8.23 -9.77
N THR A 204 9.73 7.86 -10.49
CA THR A 204 9.72 7.70 -11.94
C THR A 204 10.04 6.25 -12.29
N LEU A 205 9.21 5.61 -13.11
CA LEU A 205 9.50 4.31 -13.70
C LEU A 205 9.95 4.49 -15.15
N THR A 206 10.86 3.65 -15.61
CA THR A 206 11.31 3.59 -17.02
C THR A 206 11.19 2.15 -17.53
N GLY A 207 11.11 1.97 -18.85
CA GLY A 207 11.08 0.64 -19.47
C GLY A 207 12.43 -0.12 -19.46
N ALA A 208 13.37 0.29 -18.63
CA ALA A 208 14.75 -0.17 -18.58
C ALA A 208 15.11 -0.68 -17.16
N PRO A 209 16.26 -1.37 -16.96
CA PRO A 209 16.65 -1.85 -15.64
C PRO A 209 16.84 -0.70 -14.62
N PRO A 210 16.49 -0.90 -13.34
CA PRO A 210 15.95 -2.13 -12.74
C PRO A 210 14.45 -2.33 -13.02
N TYR A 211 14.08 -3.57 -13.37
CA TYR A 211 12.67 -3.94 -13.61
C TYR A 211 11.89 -4.26 -12.33
N GLU A 212 12.54 -4.17 -11.17
CA GLU A 212 11.93 -4.23 -9.86
C GLU A 212 12.34 -2.98 -9.08
N VAL A 213 11.34 -2.22 -8.63
CA VAL A 213 11.52 -0.95 -7.92
C VAL A 213 10.82 -1.07 -6.58
N SER A 214 11.54 -0.85 -5.49
CA SER A 214 11.00 -0.92 -4.13
C SER A 214 11.08 0.45 -3.45
N VAL A 215 9.95 0.95 -2.94
CA VAL A 215 9.83 2.27 -2.32
C VAL A 215 9.45 2.14 -0.84
N LYS A 216 10.34 2.53 0.07
CA LYS A 216 10.04 2.62 1.50
C LYS A 216 9.44 4.00 1.80
N LEU A 217 8.14 4.05 2.09
CA LEU A 217 7.48 5.30 2.49
C LEU A 217 7.92 5.73 3.90
N ARG A 218 8.07 7.05 4.08
CA ARG A 218 8.33 7.65 5.39
C ARG A 218 6.99 7.86 6.15
N PRO A 219 6.80 7.31 7.35
CA PRO A 219 5.61 7.58 8.15
C PRO A 219 5.60 9.03 8.64
N PHE A 220 4.41 9.54 8.97
CA PHE A 220 4.27 10.79 9.71
C PHE A 220 4.85 10.63 11.13
N PRO A 221 5.61 11.61 11.65
CA PRO A 221 6.08 11.61 13.04
C PRO A 221 4.92 11.63 14.03
N MET A 222 5.06 10.86 15.10
CA MET A 222 4.14 10.89 16.24
C MET A 222 4.62 11.93 17.25
N ILE A 223 3.84 12.99 17.45
CA ILE A 223 4.17 14.13 18.29
C ILE A 223 3.19 14.19 19.46
N THR A 224 3.74 14.21 20.69
CA THR A 224 2.97 14.29 21.93
C THR A 224 2.98 15.69 22.50
N VAL A 225 1.83 16.33 22.57
CA VAL A 225 1.64 17.59 23.29
C VAL A 225 1.30 17.27 24.73
N THR A 226 2.03 17.83 25.68
CA THR A 226 1.66 17.84 27.11
C THR A 226 1.29 19.25 27.54
N ALA A 227 0.31 19.36 28.44
CA ALA A 227 -0.24 20.63 28.90
C ALA A 227 -0.25 20.73 30.43
N THR A 228 0.06 21.91 30.93
CA THR A 228 -0.02 22.30 32.35
C THR A 228 -0.96 23.51 32.43
N PRO A 229 -1.95 23.56 33.33
CA PRO A 229 -2.22 22.69 34.49
C PRO A 229 -2.76 21.29 34.14
N ALA A 230 -2.94 20.45 35.17
CA ALA A 230 -3.37 19.05 35.01
C ALA A 230 -4.79 18.90 34.41
N ASP A 231 -5.69 19.86 34.63
CA ASP A 231 -7.05 19.89 34.07
C ASP A 231 -7.11 20.36 32.60
N ALA A 232 -5.97 20.81 32.05
CA ALA A 232 -5.91 21.41 30.72
C ALA A 232 -6.39 20.46 29.61
N GLN A 233 -6.98 21.06 28.58
CA GLN A 233 -7.70 20.40 27.50
C GLN A 233 -7.11 20.83 26.16
N ILE A 234 -6.77 19.86 25.31
CA ILE A 234 -6.11 20.07 24.02
C ILE A 234 -7.14 19.87 22.91
N TYR A 235 -7.34 20.89 22.08
CA TYR A 235 -8.34 20.93 21.01
C TYR A 235 -7.71 21.07 19.63
N ARG A 236 -8.40 20.56 18.60
CA ARG A 236 -8.13 20.83 17.18
C ARG A 236 -9.44 21.20 16.49
N ALA A 237 -9.50 22.38 15.88
CA ALA A 237 -10.71 22.90 15.22
C ALA A 237 -11.99 22.78 16.09
N GLY A 238 -11.86 23.06 17.39
CA GLY A 238 -12.96 22.96 18.38
C GLY A 238 -13.27 21.54 18.90
N ALA A 239 -12.75 20.48 18.29
CA ALA A 239 -12.89 19.11 18.79
C ALA A 239 -11.83 18.80 19.87
N LEU A 240 -12.26 18.22 21.00
CA LEU A 240 -11.37 17.81 22.09
C LEU A 240 -10.57 16.57 21.67
N LEU A 241 -9.23 16.67 21.72
CA LEU A 241 -8.33 15.55 21.44
C LEU A 241 -7.90 14.79 22.71
N GLY A 242 -7.74 15.50 23.83
CA GLY A 242 -7.24 14.91 25.06
C GLY A 242 -7.23 15.89 26.24
N LYS A 243 -7.05 15.34 27.44
CA LYS A 243 -6.80 16.09 28.68
C LYS A 243 -5.36 15.86 29.12
N THR A 244 -4.66 16.91 29.49
CA THR A 244 -3.24 16.94 29.92
C THR A 244 -2.22 16.46 28.87
N THR A 245 -2.58 15.54 27.98
CA THR A 245 -1.75 15.00 26.91
C THR A 245 -2.57 14.66 25.66
N ALA A 246 -1.97 14.79 24.49
CA ALA A 246 -2.51 14.30 23.21
C ALA A 246 -1.37 13.97 22.24
N THR A 247 -1.40 12.78 21.64
CA THR A 247 -0.42 12.35 20.63
C THR A 247 -1.06 12.30 19.25
N LEU A 248 -0.40 12.90 18.24
CA LEU A 248 -0.88 12.98 16.86
C LEU A 248 0.19 12.52 15.86
N ALA A 249 -0.24 11.91 14.76
CA ALA A 249 0.57 11.76 13.56
C ALA A 249 0.54 13.08 12.75
N VAL A 250 1.68 13.74 12.58
CA VAL A 250 1.77 15.10 12.01
C VAL A 250 2.45 15.08 10.64
N GLY A 251 1.65 14.95 9.57
CA GLY A 251 2.12 15.02 8.18
C GLY A 251 2.14 16.43 7.57
N GLU A 252 1.34 17.34 8.11
CA GLU A 252 1.15 18.72 7.68
C GLU A 252 1.01 19.62 8.91
N PRO A 253 1.10 20.97 8.80
CA PRO A 253 0.90 21.86 9.93
C PRO A 253 -0.47 21.70 10.60
N VAL A 254 -0.47 21.41 11.91
CA VAL A 254 -1.69 21.26 12.72
C VAL A 254 -1.75 22.36 13.78
N ALA A 255 -2.70 23.27 13.63
CA ALA A 255 -3.05 24.22 14.69
C ALA A 255 -3.87 23.51 15.78
N LEU A 256 -3.43 23.68 17.03
CA LEU A 256 -4.05 23.21 18.25
C LEU A 256 -4.32 24.40 19.18
N GLU A 257 -5.33 24.25 20.04
CA GLU A 257 -5.69 25.21 21.08
C GLU A 257 -5.71 24.50 22.44
N VAL A 258 -5.03 25.05 23.44
CA VAL A 258 -4.94 24.48 24.78
C VAL A 258 -5.63 25.42 25.78
N ARG A 259 -6.58 24.87 26.57
CA ARG A 259 -7.46 25.62 27.50
C ARG A 259 -7.47 24.98 28.90
N ALA A 260 -7.64 25.77 29.96
CA ALA A 260 -7.92 25.30 31.32
C ALA A 260 -8.75 26.35 32.08
N ASP A 261 -9.43 25.97 33.19
CA ASP A 261 -10.23 26.95 33.94
C ASP A 261 -9.33 27.95 34.67
N ARG A 262 -9.63 29.26 34.54
CA ARG A 262 -8.80 30.37 35.05
C ARG A 262 -7.39 30.47 34.43
N PHE A 263 -7.16 29.93 33.23
CA PHE A 263 -5.91 30.12 32.48
C PHE A 263 -6.17 30.77 31.12
N TYR A 264 -5.24 31.62 30.68
CA TYR A 264 -5.25 32.12 29.31
C TYR A 264 -4.99 30.96 28.33
N ALA A 265 -5.89 30.80 27.35
CA ALA A 265 -5.74 29.78 26.31
C ALA A 265 -4.52 30.05 25.42
N GLN A 266 -3.87 28.99 24.93
CA GLN A 266 -2.68 29.09 24.10
C GLN A 266 -2.85 28.29 22.80
N ASN A 267 -2.60 28.94 21.66
CA ASN A 267 -2.52 28.28 20.37
C ASN A 267 -1.10 27.75 20.11
N VAL A 268 -1.01 26.56 19.53
CA VAL A 268 0.25 25.86 19.22
C VAL A 268 0.13 25.22 17.84
N THR A 269 1.06 25.51 16.95
CA THR A 269 1.15 24.85 15.63
C THR A 269 2.19 23.75 15.68
N LEU A 270 1.77 22.50 15.50
CA LEU A 270 2.68 21.38 15.27
C LEU A 270 3.04 21.32 13.78
N THR A 271 4.29 21.01 13.48
CA THR A 271 4.79 20.69 12.14
C THR A 271 5.45 19.31 12.13
N PRO A 272 5.68 18.68 10.97
CA PRO A 272 6.48 17.45 10.87
C PRO A 272 7.86 17.53 11.54
N ASP A 273 8.47 18.71 11.57
CA ASP A 273 9.81 18.95 12.11
C ASP A 273 9.79 19.43 13.58
N SER A 274 8.61 19.47 14.20
CA SER A 274 8.46 19.77 15.62
C SER A 274 8.97 18.61 16.49
N SER A 275 9.43 18.92 17.71
CA SER A 275 9.97 17.92 18.63
C SER A 275 8.93 16.85 19.00
N ALA A 276 9.34 15.59 19.12
CA ALA A 276 8.45 14.46 19.42
C ALA A 276 7.64 14.62 20.72
N GLN A 277 8.10 15.48 21.64
CA GLN A 277 7.31 16.03 22.73
C GLN A 277 7.30 17.57 22.64
N VAL A 278 6.13 18.18 22.85
CA VAL A 278 5.93 19.63 22.95
C VAL A 278 5.21 19.92 24.27
N ASN A 279 5.71 20.88 25.05
CA ASN A 279 5.18 21.18 26.39
C ASN A 279 4.53 22.58 26.39
N VAL A 280 3.29 22.65 26.88
CA VAL A 280 2.45 23.86 26.86
C VAL A 280 2.07 24.24 28.28
N ALA A 281 2.78 25.21 28.85
CA ALA A 281 2.48 25.74 30.19
C ALA A 281 1.58 26.98 30.05
N LEU A 282 0.28 26.82 30.31
CA LEU A 282 -0.65 27.94 30.27
C LEU A 282 -0.34 28.96 31.38
N LYS A 283 -0.56 30.25 31.08
CA LYS A 283 -0.45 31.32 32.07
C LYS A 283 -1.75 31.41 32.88
N ALA A 284 -1.65 31.33 34.19
CA ALA A 284 -2.80 31.56 35.09
C ALA A 284 -3.31 33.01 34.95
N MET A 285 -4.63 33.16 35.00
CA MET A 285 -5.30 34.46 35.08
C MET A 285 -5.17 35.01 36.53
N PRO A 286 -4.93 36.32 36.71
CA PRO A 286 -4.77 36.93 38.02
C PRO A 286 -6.10 37.10 38.76
N TYR A 287 -6.62 36.00 39.34
CA TYR A 287 -7.77 36.03 40.25
C TYR A 287 -7.34 36.33 41.69
N VAL A 288 -7.90 37.39 42.26
CA VAL A 288 -7.69 37.83 43.63
C VAL A 288 -8.90 37.46 44.50
N THR A 289 -8.67 36.81 45.63
CA THR A 289 -9.75 36.59 46.62
C THR A 289 -9.90 37.83 47.52
N ILE A 290 -11.07 38.47 47.49
CA ILE A 290 -11.39 39.66 48.29
C ILE A 290 -12.23 39.24 49.50
N LYS A 291 -11.73 39.51 50.71
CA LYS A 291 -12.43 39.25 51.98
C LYS A 291 -12.60 40.55 52.77
N SER A 292 -13.60 40.58 53.66
CA SER A 292 -13.73 41.63 54.67
C SER A 292 -14.08 41.04 56.03
N GLU A 293 -13.77 41.80 57.07
CA GLU A 293 -14.25 41.54 58.42
C GLU A 293 -15.08 42.75 58.89
N PRO A 294 -16.39 42.59 59.19
CA PRO A 294 -17.19 41.38 58.98
C PRO A 294 -17.40 41.05 57.49
N SER A 295 -17.66 39.77 57.21
CA SER A 295 -17.95 39.25 55.87
C SER A 295 -19.31 39.73 55.35
N GLY A 296 -19.57 39.56 54.05
CA GLY A 296 -20.77 40.09 53.39
C GLY A 296 -20.78 41.60 53.29
N ALA A 297 -19.64 42.21 52.93
CA ALA A 297 -19.57 43.59 52.43
C ALA A 297 -19.67 43.55 50.91
N ASP A 298 -20.43 44.47 50.32
CA ASP A 298 -20.50 44.64 48.86
C ASP A 298 -19.19 45.21 48.34
N VAL A 299 -18.62 44.60 47.30
CA VAL A 299 -17.39 45.02 46.64
C VAL A 299 -17.75 45.72 45.33
N LEU A 300 -17.28 46.95 45.15
CA LEU A 300 -17.52 47.75 43.96
C LEU A 300 -16.21 48.02 43.22
N ILE A 301 -16.26 47.92 41.88
CA ILE A 301 -15.16 48.26 40.98
C ILE A 301 -15.68 49.28 39.97
N ASN A 302 -15.01 50.43 39.87
CA ASN A 302 -15.46 51.58 39.07
C ASN A 302 -16.93 51.96 39.35
N GLY A 303 -17.35 51.90 40.62
CA GLY A 303 -18.72 52.21 41.07
C GLY A 303 -19.77 51.12 40.81
N LYS A 304 -19.41 49.97 40.21
CA LYS A 304 -20.33 48.85 39.98
C LYS A 304 -20.04 47.70 40.96
N SER A 305 -21.06 47.20 41.65
CA SER A 305 -20.96 45.98 42.46
C SER A 305 -20.52 44.77 41.62
N VAL A 306 -19.56 44.01 42.14
CA VAL A 306 -19.10 42.72 41.58
C VAL A 306 -19.47 41.53 42.45
N GLY A 307 -19.96 41.76 43.68
CA GLY A 307 -20.41 40.72 44.61
C GLY A 307 -20.07 41.03 46.07
N ALA A 308 -20.63 40.25 46.99
CA ALA A 308 -20.36 40.39 48.43
C ALA A 308 -19.21 39.48 48.87
N THR A 309 -18.39 39.95 49.83
CA THR A 309 -17.25 39.20 50.36
C THR A 309 -17.65 37.92 51.13
N PRO A 310 -16.89 36.80 51.01
CA PRO A 310 -15.75 36.58 50.12
C PRO A 310 -16.13 36.46 48.64
N VAL A 311 -15.39 37.13 47.77
CA VAL A 311 -15.57 37.07 46.30
C VAL A 311 -14.23 36.91 45.59
N GLU A 312 -14.17 36.12 44.53
CA GLU A 312 -12.99 36.03 43.63
C GLU A 312 -13.19 36.95 42.43
N GLN A 313 -12.19 37.75 42.08
CA GLN A 313 -12.27 38.70 40.96
C GLN A 313 -10.98 38.68 40.13
N LEU A 314 -11.13 38.72 38.80
CA LEU A 314 -10.03 38.87 37.85
C LEU A 314 -9.51 40.31 37.85
N ILE A 315 -8.20 40.50 38.11
CA ILE A 315 -7.51 41.80 38.22
C ILE A 315 -6.29 41.80 37.29
N GLU A 316 -6.51 42.09 36.00
CA GLU A 316 -5.43 42.09 34.99
C GLU A 316 -4.49 43.30 35.05
N LYS A 317 -4.92 44.36 35.75
CA LYS A 317 -4.20 45.62 35.96
C LYS A 317 -4.52 46.17 37.34
N GLU A 318 -3.69 47.08 37.83
CA GLU A 318 -3.94 47.80 39.08
C GLU A 318 -5.35 48.41 39.09
N THR A 319 -6.13 48.07 40.12
CA THR A 319 -7.56 48.36 40.21
C THR A 319 -7.92 48.76 41.64
N VAL A 320 -8.47 49.96 41.81
CA VAL A 320 -9.02 50.40 43.09
C VAL A 320 -10.43 49.82 43.25
N ILE A 321 -10.68 49.24 44.42
CA ILE A 321 -11.98 48.71 44.84
C ILE A 321 -12.54 49.53 46.00
N GLU A 322 -13.87 49.58 46.13
CA GLU A 322 -14.55 50.01 47.34
C GLU A 322 -15.22 48.82 48.02
N LEU A 323 -15.23 48.79 49.35
CA LEU A 323 -16.03 47.86 50.16
C LEU A 323 -17.05 48.64 50.97
N ARG A 324 -18.33 48.31 50.79
CA ARG A 324 -19.48 48.97 51.43
C ARG A 324 -20.30 47.96 52.23
N LYS A 325 -20.65 48.28 53.47
CA LYS A 325 -21.54 47.45 54.30
C LYS A 325 -22.41 48.34 55.19
N ALA A 326 -23.71 48.04 55.27
CA ALA A 326 -24.63 48.82 56.10
C ALA A 326 -24.19 48.82 57.57
N GLY A 327 -24.08 50.02 58.17
CA GLY A 327 -23.55 50.21 59.52
C GLY A 327 -22.02 50.35 59.63
N PHE A 328 -21.28 50.27 58.52
CA PHE A 328 -19.81 50.36 58.49
C PHE A 328 -19.32 51.47 57.56
N VAL A 329 -18.13 52.00 57.88
CA VAL A 329 -17.43 53.01 57.08
C VAL A 329 -16.94 52.36 55.78
N THR A 330 -17.28 52.95 54.63
CA THR A 330 -16.74 52.55 53.32
C THR A 330 -15.21 52.63 53.33
N LYS A 331 -14.52 51.56 52.93
CA LYS A 331 -13.07 51.57 52.74
C LYS A 331 -12.71 51.26 51.30
N THR A 332 -11.61 51.87 50.84
CA THR A 332 -10.98 51.54 49.57
C THR A 332 -9.78 50.62 49.77
N ALA A 333 -9.45 49.85 48.75
CA ALA A 333 -8.20 49.12 48.65
C ALA A 333 -7.73 49.09 47.19
N THR A 334 -6.42 49.05 46.96
CA THR A 334 -5.86 48.80 45.63
C THR A 334 -5.55 47.32 45.51
N LEU A 335 -5.98 46.69 44.40
CA LEU A 335 -5.61 45.33 44.03
C LEU A 335 -4.67 45.34 42.84
N THR A 336 -3.70 44.44 42.85
CA THR A 336 -2.82 44.14 41.72
C THR A 336 -3.02 42.69 41.29
N GLY A 337 -2.63 42.35 40.05
CA GLY A 337 -2.66 40.96 39.58
C GLY A 337 -1.63 40.03 40.23
N ALA A 338 -0.84 40.52 41.19
CA ALA A 338 0.08 39.70 42.01
C ALA A 338 -0.56 39.25 43.35
N ASP A 339 -1.65 39.89 43.77
CA ASP A 339 -2.31 39.61 45.04
C ASP A 339 -3.10 38.30 44.97
N LYS A 340 -2.80 37.34 45.84
CA LYS A 340 -3.58 36.09 45.93
C LYS A 340 -4.87 36.28 46.74
N GLN A 341 -4.79 37.06 47.81
CA GLN A 341 -5.92 37.41 48.67
C GLN A 341 -5.67 38.77 49.32
N VAL A 342 -6.71 39.61 49.37
CA VAL A 342 -6.74 40.83 50.19
C VAL A 342 -7.89 40.73 51.20
N SER A 343 -7.66 41.22 52.41
CA SER A 343 -8.62 41.13 53.53
C SER A 343 -8.75 42.50 54.19
N VAL A 344 -9.95 43.09 54.21
CA VAL A 344 -10.17 44.48 54.67
C VAL A 344 -11.10 44.51 55.89
N THR A 345 -10.59 44.97 57.03
CA THR A 345 -11.41 45.20 58.23
C THR A 345 -12.19 46.52 58.09
N LEU A 346 -13.51 46.43 58.20
CA LEU A 346 -14.41 47.57 58.18
C LEU A 346 -14.71 48.03 59.62
N GLU A 347 -14.63 49.33 59.85
CA GLU A 347 -14.97 49.93 61.14
C GLU A 347 -16.46 50.28 61.16
N ALA A 348 -17.14 50.03 62.28
CA ALA A 348 -18.53 50.44 62.45
C ALA A 348 -18.62 51.98 62.40
N VAL A 349 -19.65 52.52 61.76
CA VAL A 349 -19.96 53.94 61.84
C VAL A 349 -20.24 54.27 63.30
N PRO A 350 -19.60 55.28 63.92
CA PRO A 350 -19.91 55.67 65.29
C PRO A 350 -21.40 55.96 65.44
N ALA A 351 -22.03 55.39 66.48
CA ALA A 351 -23.41 55.74 66.81
C ALA A 351 -23.51 57.27 66.99
N PRO A 352 -24.56 57.93 66.45
CA PRO A 352 -24.78 59.34 66.69
C PRO A 352 -24.74 59.62 68.19
N VAL A 353 -23.95 60.62 68.60
CA VAL A 353 -23.81 60.95 70.03
C VAL A 353 -25.13 61.51 70.51
N GLU A 354 -25.92 60.68 71.20
CA GLU A 354 -27.25 61.01 71.67
C GLU A 354 -27.16 62.14 72.69
N GLN A 355 -27.48 63.36 72.27
CA GLN A 355 -27.47 64.53 73.14
C GLN A 355 -28.50 64.30 74.25
N PRO A 356 -28.14 64.50 75.54
CA PRO A 356 -29.03 64.18 76.65
C PRO A 356 -30.29 65.06 76.60
N GLN A 357 -31.39 64.45 76.16
CA GLN A 357 -32.70 65.09 76.09
C GLN A 357 -33.15 65.47 77.52
N PRO A 358 -33.61 66.72 77.77
CA PRO A 358 -33.93 67.16 79.12
C PRO A 358 -34.99 66.30 79.81
N ALA A 359 -34.73 65.90 81.05
CA ALA A 359 -35.63 65.07 81.82
C ALA A 359 -36.94 65.81 82.14
N VAL A 360 -38.08 65.22 81.79
CA VAL A 360 -39.42 65.65 82.21
C VAL A 360 -40.01 64.56 83.10
N GLN A 361 -40.28 64.89 84.37
CA GLN A 361 -40.90 63.99 85.34
C GLN A 361 -42.39 64.32 85.50
N THR A 362 -43.25 63.28 85.43
CA THR A 362 -44.52 63.08 86.19
C THR A 362 -45.59 64.20 86.27
N ALA A 363 -46.91 63.98 86.30
CA ALA A 363 -47.87 62.84 86.14
C ALA A 363 -49.31 63.51 86.22
N PRO A 364 -50.47 62.85 86.53
CA PRO A 364 -50.86 61.42 86.56
C PRO A 364 -52.24 61.08 85.89
N ALA A 365 -52.68 59.83 86.05
CA ALA A 365 -54.08 59.32 86.15
C ALA A 365 -54.96 59.03 84.90
N LYS A 366 -55.11 57.71 84.61
CA LYS A 366 -56.34 56.83 84.61
C LYS A 366 -57.76 57.44 84.41
N PRO A 367 -58.80 56.64 83.98
CA PRO A 367 -58.86 55.17 83.74
C PRO A 367 -59.49 54.80 82.34
N GLU A 368 -59.96 53.60 81.96
CA GLU A 368 -60.22 52.29 82.62
C GLU A 368 -60.24 51.11 81.60
N SER A 369 -60.34 49.85 82.08
CA SER A 369 -60.94 48.61 81.51
C SER A 369 -60.96 48.33 79.98
N ALA A 370 -60.69 47.12 79.46
CA ALA A 370 -60.25 45.81 79.96
C ALA A 370 -59.79 44.95 78.72
N VAL A 371 -59.70 43.61 78.60
CA VAL A 371 -60.03 42.42 79.41
C VAL A 371 -59.24 41.18 78.90
N ALA A 372 -59.25 40.07 79.66
CA ALA A 372 -58.94 38.66 79.28
C ALA A 372 -57.61 38.27 78.57
N ALA A 373 -56.79 37.48 79.29
CA ALA A 373 -55.88 36.44 78.76
C ALA A 373 -56.62 35.06 78.83
N PRO A 374 -56.02 33.84 78.90
CA PRO A 374 -54.62 33.34 78.80
C PRO A 374 -54.47 32.27 77.66
N VAL A 375 -53.47 31.36 77.50
CA VAL A 375 -52.75 30.41 78.40
C VAL A 375 -51.42 29.89 77.77
N ALA A 376 -50.39 29.70 78.62
CA ALA A 376 -49.18 28.81 78.59
C ALA A 376 -48.49 28.42 77.25
N ALA A 377 -47.14 28.36 77.11
CA ALA A 377 -46.07 27.74 77.91
C ALA A 377 -46.17 26.19 77.97
N GLN A 378 -45.11 25.37 77.90
CA GLN A 378 -43.68 25.48 78.32
C GLN A 378 -42.76 24.81 77.25
N LYS A 379 -41.56 25.33 76.91
CA LYS A 379 -40.24 25.26 77.62
C LYS A 379 -39.65 23.85 77.80
N ALA A 380 -38.79 23.42 76.87
CA ALA A 380 -37.67 22.49 77.11
C ALA A 380 -36.60 22.56 76.00
N ALA A 381 -35.35 22.24 76.34
CA ALA A 381 -34.18 22.03 75.48
C ALA A 381 -33.18 21.13 76.26
N PRO A 382 -32.03 20.67 75.72
CA PRO A 382 -31.55 20.60 74.33
C PRO A 382 -31.17 19.15 73.92
N GLU A 383 -30.57 18.94 72.74
CA GLU A 383 -29.27 18.21 72.57
C GLU A 383 -28.88 17.95 71.09
N LYS A 384 -27.57 18.13 70.84
CA LYS A 384 -26.65 17.50 69.86
C LYS A 384 -27.10 16.66 68.63
N LYS A 385 -26.31 16.91 67.57
CA LYS A 385 -25.57 15.97 66.68
C LYS A 385 -26.24 15.38 65.41
N SER A 386 -25.51 15.62 64.31
CA SER A 386 -25.06 14.65 63.29
C SER A 386 -26.07 14.07 62.30
N GLY A 387 -25.61 13.85 61.06
CA GLY A 387 -26.37 13.13 60.02
C GLY A 387 -26.27 13.76 58.64
N SER A 388 -25.23 13.43 57.88
CA SER A 388 -25.21 13.66 56.43
C SER A 388 -26.23 12.75 55.73
N ASN A 389 -26.83 13.19 54.62
CA ASN A 389 -26.67 12.56 53.28
C ASN A 389 -27.73 12.99 52.25
N LEU A 390 -27.32 13.03 50.98
CA LEU A 390 -28.15 12.87 49.76
C LEU A 390 -28.64 11.39 49.65
N PRO A 391 -29.64 10.99 48.82
CA PRO A 391 -29.94 11.49 47.46
C PRO A 391 -31.48 11.67 47.25
N LEU A 392 -32.13 11.62 46.07
CA LEU A 392 -31.75 11.30 44.69
C LEU A 392 -32.71 11.99 43.69
N ILE A 393 -32.24 12.24 42.45
CA ILE A 393 -33.11 12.30 41.27
C ILE A 393 -32.51 11.40 40.19
N ALA A 394 -33.27 10.41 39.73
CA ALA A 394 -32.93 9.51 38.63
C ALA A 394 -34.16 9.34 37.72
N GLY A 395 -33.98 9.42 36.40
CA GLY A 395 -35.10 9.42 35.47
C GLY A 395 -34.76 9.86 34.05
N ILE A 396 -33.84 9.14 33.38
CA ILE A 396 -33.68 9.24 31.92
C ILE A 396 -34.32 8.00 31.31
N ALA A 397 -35.39 8.19 30.53
CA ALA A 397 -36.02 7.12 29.77
C ALA A 397 -35.24 6.86 28.47
N ALA A 398 -35.10 5.58 28.09
CA ALA A 398 -34.44 5.18 26.86
C ALA A 398 -35.45 4.99 25.70
N VAL A 399 -35.02 5.32 24.48
CA VAL A 399 -35.68 4.92 23.23
C VAL A 399 -34.59 4.43 22.26
N VAL A 400 -34.83 3.32 21.57
CA VAL A 400 -33.86 2.60 20.72
C VAL A 400 -34.60 1.95 19.53
N VAL A 401 -33.90 1.66 18.43
CA VAL A 401 -34.36 0.92 17.21
C VAL A 401 -35.37 1.76 16.37
N ALA A 402 -35.42 1.76 15.02
CA ALA A 402 -35.00 0.79 14.00
C ALA A 402 -34.65 1.44 12.62
N GLY A 403 -34.20 0.63 11.65
CA GLY A 403 -33.92 1.03 10.26
C GLY A 403 -32.62 0.42 9.72
N LEU A 404 -32.46 -0.91 9.58
CA LEU A 404 -33.18 -1.86 8.70
C LEU A 404 -32.85 -1.70 7.20
N VAL A 405 -32.56 -2.82 6.53
CA VAL A 405 -31.92 -2.94 5.20
C VAL A 405 -32.84 -3.67 4.22
N PHE A 406 -32.99 -3.20 2.97
CA PHE A 406 -32.92 -4.02 1.74
C PHE A 406 -33.10 -3.24 0.41
N PHE A 407 -32.81 -3.95 -0.70
CA PHE A 407 -33.54 -3.99 -1.98
C PHE A 407 -32.86 -3.54 -3.32
N LEU A 408 -32.20 -4.55 -3.93
CA LEU A 408 -32.10 -4.89 -5.36
C LEU A 408 -31.44 -3.96 -6.42
N ILE A 409 -30.35 -4.48 -6.97
CA ILE A 409 -30.24 -5.03 -8.35
C ILE A 409 -31.18 -4.45 -9.42
N LYS A 410 -30.59 -3.86 -10.46
CA LYS A 410 -31.02 -4.12 -11.85
C LYS A 410 -29.84 -4.13 -12.82
N ARG A 411 -29.69 -5.23 -13.56
CA ARG A 411 -28.68 -5.44 -14.61
C ARG A 411 -29.42 -5.55 -15.95
N LYS A 412 -29.04 -4.78 -16.96
CA LYS A 412 -29.44 -5.03 -18.35
C LYS A 412 -28.26 -4.75 -19.30
N LYS A 413 -28.31 -5.40 -20.45
CA LYS A 413 -27.34 -5.35 -21.56
C LYS A 413 -28.17 -5.25 -22.86
N GLN A 414 -27.47 -5.15 -23.99
CA GLN A 414 -27.92 -4.90 -25.35
C GLN A 414 -28.12 -3.40 -25.67
N GLU A 415 -27.74 -2.95 -26.86
CA GLU A 415 -27.05 -3.70 -27.94
C GLU A 415 -25.52 -3.55 -27.86
#